data_AF-A0A9P9P4Y6-F1
#
_entry.id   AF-A0A9P9P4Y6-F1
#
_cell.length_a   1.000
_cell.length_b   1.000
_cell.length_c   1.000
_cell.angle_alpha   90.00
_cell.angle_beta   90.00
_cell.angle_gamma   90.00
#
_symmetry.space_group_name_H-M   'P 1'
#
loop_
_entity.id
_entity.type
_entity.pdbx_description
1 polymer ?
#
loop_
_entity_poly.entity_id
_entity_poly.type
_entity_poly.pdbx_seq_one_letter_code
_entity_poly.pdbx_strand_id
1 'polypeptide(L)'
;MSGSPSTPTEPVHRPNLHLLPASKLDEPAIAHLHTLSPSIWAPLIDFNLPLLPSQAPVTNEHGLICWLADINWPIAYPVSQLLLTLVNDCDKRDKYGDVLVRAVTRVLECVEEWDWLYWTIVHVVDGIEDRGWMRERFGASLKALQGRVPKEEEEDWGFGEVIGRCLGEGDGESEPR
;
A
#
# COMPACT_ATOMS: atom_id res chain seq x y z
N MET A 1 8.67 -39.54 23.10
CA MET A 1 8.40 -38.45 22.14
C MET A 1 6.98 -37.98 22.39
N SER A 2 6.81 -36.87 23.11
CA SER A 2 5.49 -36.33 23.45
C SER A 2 5.10 -35.31 22.38
N GLY A 3 4.22 -35.70 21.47
CA GLY A 3 3.60 -34.78 20.51
C GLY A 3 2.62 -33.89 21.27
N SER A 4 2.88 -32.58 21.29
CA SER A 4 1.86 -31.62 21.73
C SER A 4 0.76 -31.57 20.66
N PRO A 5 -0.52 -31.73 21.02
CA PRO A 5 -1.60 -31.55 20.06
C PRO A 5 -1.65 -30.09 19.64
N SER A 6 -1.52 -29.83 18.34
CA SER A 6 -1.73 -28.51 17.74
C SER A 6 -3.11 -28.01 18.13
N THR A 7 -3.15 -26.91 18.88
CA THR A 7 -4.40 -26.25 19.27
C THR A 7 -5.14 -25.82 18.00
N PRO A 8 -6.45 -26.08 17.86
CA PRO A 8 -7.23 -25.54 16.76
C PRO A 8 -7.11 -24.03 16.79
N THR A 9 -6.47 -23.44 15.78
CA THR A 9 -6.43 -21.99 15.63
C THR A 9 -7.85 -21.56 15.28
N GLU A 10 -8.50 -20.76 16.13
CA GLU A 10 -9.79 -20.16 15.80
C GLU A 10 -9.70 -19.47 14.43
N PRO A 11 -10.75 -19.53 13.58
CA PRO A 11 -10.75 -18.79 12.34
C PRO A 11 -10.52 -17.31 12.66
N VAL A 12 -9.50 -16.71 12.05
CA VAL A 12 -9.20 -15.28 12.21
C VAL A 12 -10.45 -14.52 11.75
N HIS A 13 -11.24 -14.05 12.71
CA HIS A 13 -12.39 -13.21 12.43
C HIS A 13 -11.85 -11.89 11.85
N ARG A 14 -11.96 -11.73 10.54
CA ARG A 14 -11.68 -10.48 9.84
C ARG A 14 -13.01 -9.79 9.61
N PRO A 15 -13.46 -8.91 10.53
CA PRO A 15 -14.73 -8.21 10.36
C PRO A 15 -14.69 -7.36 9.08
N ASN A 16 -15.85 -7.09 8.51
CA ASN A 16 -16.03 -6.08 7.45
C ASN A 16 -15.51 -6.42 6.05
N LEU A 17 -15.16 -7.67 5.74
CA LEU A 17 -14.79 -8.07 4.36
C LEU A 17 -15.87 -7.75 3.31
N HIS A 18 -17.13 -7.69 3.71
CA HIS A 18 -18.25 -7.30 2.85
C HIS A 18 -18.23 -5.82 2.42
N LEU A 19 -17.34 -5.01 3.00
CA LEU A 19 -17.13 -3.62 2.60
C LEU A 19 -16.10 -3.46 1.48
N LEU A 20 -15.37 -4.52 1.13
CA LEU A 20 -14.46 -4.48 -0.01
C LEU A 20 -15.25 -4.31 -1.29
N PRO A 21 -14.70 -3.58 -2.28
CA PRO A 21 -15.30 -3.53 -3.60
C PRO A 21 -15.51 -4.92 -4.19
N ALA A 22 -16.69 -5.15 -4.79
CA ALA A 22 -16.99 -6.41 -5.45
C ALA A 22 -16.39 -6.50 -6.86
N SER A 23 -15.99 -5.37 -7.44
CA SER A 23 -15.39 -5.31 -8.78
C SER A 23 -14.58 -4.03 -9.00
N LYS A 24 -13.82 -3.98 -10.10
CA LYS A 24 -13.09 -2.80 -10.55
C LYS A 24 -13.94 -1.57 -10.88
N LEU A 25 -15.26 -1.72 -10.95
CA LEU A 25 -16.24 -0.66 -11.24
C LEU A 25 -17.01 -0.19 -9.99
N ASP A 26 -16.74 -0.79 -8.82
CA ASP A 26 -17.53 -0.58 -7.60
C ASP A 26 -17.03 0.64 -6.79
N GLU A 27 -17.03 1.80 -7.46
CA GLU A 27 -16.73 3.08 -6.83
C GLU A 27 -17.64 3.42 -5.61
N PRO A 28 -18.95 3.05 -5.60
CA PRO A 28 -19.80 3.30 -4.43
C PRO A 28 -19.30 2.62 -3.15
N ALA A 29 -18.66 1.46 -3.24
CA ALA A 29 -18.06 0.80 -2.08
C ALA A 29 -16.97 1.70 -1.45
N ILE A 30 -16.11 2.30 -2.27
CA ILE A 30 -15.06 3.22 -1.78
C ILE A 30 -15.66 4.49 -1.20
N ALA A 31 -16.66 5.07 -1.87
CA ALA A 31 -17.38 6.23 -1.34
C ALA A 31 -18.00 5.93 0.03
N HIS A 32 -18.55 4.73 0.24
CA HIS A 32 -19.04 4.31 1.54
C HIS A 32 -17.91 4.16 2.57
N LEU A 33 -16.77 3.58 2.21
CA LEU A 33 -15.60 3.48 3.10
C LEU A 33 -15.12 4.85 3.61
N HIS A 34 -15.16 5.89 2.78
CA HIS A 34 -14.84 7.26 3.21
C HIS A 34 -15.78 7.80 4.31
N THR A 35 -17.00 7.27 4.43
CA THR A 35 -17.94 7.67 5.48
C THR A 35 -17.72 6.94 6.81
N LEU A 36 -16.86 5.91 6.82
CA LEU A 36 -16.62 5.05 7.97
C LEU A 36 -15.33 5.44 8.69
N SER A 37 -15.27 5.16 10.00
CA SER A 37 -14.05 5.30 10.78
C SER A 37 -12.93 4.41 10.20
N PRO A 38 -11.68 4.89 10.10
CA PRO A 38 -10.53 4.06 9.71
C PRO A 38 -10.38 2.76 10.50
N SER A 39 -10.82 2.70 11.76
CA SER A 39 -10.83 1.46 12.54
C SER A 39 -11.63 0.32 11.90
N ILE A 40 -12.60 0.65 11.04
CA ILE A 40 -13.49 -0.31 10.38
C ILE A 40 -12.81 -0.89 9.14
N TRP A 41 -12.07 -0.08 8.38
CA TRP A 41 -11.61 -0.42 7.04
C TRP A 41 -10.10 -0.45 6.84
N ALA A 42 -9.29 0.18 7.69
CA ALA A 42 -7.83 0.08 7.61
C ALA A 42 -7.31 -1.38 7.67
N PRO A 43 -7.91 -2.30 8.45
CA PRO A 43 -7.55 -3.72 8.38
C PRO A 43 -7.82 -4.40 7.03
N LEU A 44 -8.57 -3.75 6.14
CA LEU A 44 -8.90 -4.23 4.80
C LEU A 44 -7.86 -3.83 3.73
N ILE A 45 -6.85 -3.04 4.10
CA ILE A 45 -5.85 -2.52 3.14
C ILE A 45 -5.04 -3.66 2.54
N ASP A 46 -4.52 -4.56 3.37
CA ASP A 46 -3.70 -5.68 2.94
C ASP A 46 -3.93 -6.89 3.84
N PHE A 47 -4.31 -8.00 3.22
CA PHE A 47 -4.60 -9.26 3.89
C PHE A 47 -3.40 -10.20 3.95
N ASN A 48 -2.30 -9.85 3.27
CA ASN A 48 -1.12 -10.70 3.08
C ASN A 48 -0.05 -10.49 4.18
N LEU A 49 -0.38 -9.82 5.29
CA LEU A 49 0.54 -9.58 6.41
C LEU A 49 -0.12 -9.76 7.80
N PRO A 50 0.40 -10.64 8.69
CA PRO A 50 1.10 -11.90 8.40
C PRO A 50 0.10 -13.07 8.24
N LEU A 51 0.38 -13.92 7.26
CA LEU A 51 -0.14 -15.28 7.21
C LEU A 51 0.51 -16.08 8.36
N LEU A 52 -0.21 -16.28 9.47
CA LEU A 52 0.21 -17.29 10.45
C LEU A 52 0.30 -18.65 9.73
N PRO A 53 1.26 -19.53 10.08
CA PRO A 53 1.49 -20.82 9.40
C PRO A 53 0.29 -21.77 9.34
N SER A 54 -0.81 -21.46 10.03
CA SER A 54 -2.03 -22.28 10.16
C SER A 54 -3.30 -21.62 9.59
N GLN A 55 -3.19 -20.59 8.75
CA GLN A 55 -4.35 -19.87 8.23
C GLN A 55 -5.04 -20.57 7.04
N ALA A 56 -6.37 -20.58 7.06
CA ALA A 56 -7.19 -21.00 5.93
C ALA A 56 -7.12 -19.94 4.80
N PRO A 57 -7.17 -20.36 3.51
CA PRO A 57 -7.14 -19.43 2.38
C PRO A 57 -8.37 -18.51 2.39
N VAL A 58 -8.13 -17.22 2.17
CA VAL A 58 -9.19 -16.21 2.07
C VAL A 58 -9.77 -16.29 0.66
N THR A 59 -11.10 -16.44 0.54
CA THR A 59 -11.78 -16.53 -0.76
C THR A 59 -11.83 -15.21 -1.53
N ASN A 60 -11.51 -14.10 -0.87
CA ASN A 60 -11.19 -12.81 -1.50
C ASN A 60 -9.74 -12.46 -1.17
N GLU A 61 -8.85 -12.73 -2.12
CA GLU A 61 -7.40 -12.62 -1.95
C GLU A 61 -6.89 -11.17 -1.98
N HIS A 62 -7.77 -10.22 -2.32
CA HIS A 62 -7.40 -8.86 -2.68
C HIS A 62 -7.82 -7.86 -1.58
N GLY A 63 -6.83 -7.28 -0.90
CA GLY A 63 -7.03 -6.10 -0.05
C GLY A 63 -7.24 -4.84 -0.89
N LEU A 64 -7.54 -3.71 -0.24
CA LEU A 64 -7.73 -2.44 -0.95
C LEU A 64 -6.51 -2.09 -1.82
N ILE A 65 -5.29 -2.37 -1.36
CA ILE A 65 -4.06 -2.02 -2.09
C ILE A 65 -3.90 -2.78 -3.43
N CYS A 66 -4.59 -3.92 -3.60
CA CYS A 66 -4.57 -4.69 -4.83
C CYS A 66 -5.30 -3.99 -5.98
N TRP A 67 -6.22 -3.07 -5.69
CA TRP A 67 -6.91 -2.29 -6.73
C TRP A 67 -6.00 -1.27 -7.43
N LEU A 68 -4.77 -1.08 -6.92
CA LEU A 68 -3.75 -0.25 -7.57
C LEU A 68 -2.91 -1.02 -8.60
N ALA A 69 -3.17 -2.31 -8.80
CA ALA A 69 -2.45 -3.12 -9.78
C ALA A 69 -2.66 -2.63 -11.23
N ASP A 70 -3.81 -2.03 -11.52
CA ASP A 70 -4.11 -1.47 -12.84
C ASP A 70 -4.83 -0.13 -12.69
N ILE A 71 -4.15 0.95 -13.06
CA ILE A 71 -4.69 2.31 -12.95
C ILE A 71 -5.90 2.55 -13.88
N ASN A 72 -6.10 1.70 -14.89
CA ASN A 72 -7.25 1.80 -15.78
C ASN A 72 -8.53 1.27 -15.13
N TRP A 73 -8.44 0.66 -13.94
CA TRP A 73 -9.61 0.34 -13.16
C TRP A 73 -10.20 1.63 -12.58
N PRO A 74 -11.48 1.94 -12.85
CA PRO A 74 -12.11 3.17 -12.33
C PRO A 74 -11.98 3.34 -10.82
N ILE A 75 -11.90 2.24 -10.09
CA ILE A 75 -11.75 2.22 -8.64
C ILE A 75 -10.34 2.50 -8.12
N ALA A 76 -9.29 2.39 -8.95
CA ALA A 76 -7.89 2.51 -8.52
C ALA A 76 -7.60 3.90 -7.92
N TYR A 77 -8.04 4.96 -8.61
CA TYR A 77 -7.87 6.32 -8.10
C TYR A 77 -8.65 6.58 -6.80
N PRO A 78 -9.97 6.29 -6.70
CA PRO A 78 -10.70 6.36 -5.43
C PRO A 78 -10.02 5.60 -4.29
N VAL A 79 -9.50 4.39 -4.54
CA VAL A 79 -8.75 3.62 -3.54
C VAL A 79 -7.52 4.38 -3.09
N SER A 80 -6.72 4.92 -4.02
CA SER A 80 -5.53 5.69 -3.66
C SER A 80 -5.87 6.88 -2.76
N GLN A 81 -6.96 7.60 -3.06
CA GLN A 81 -7.42 8.73 -2.27
C GLN A 81 -7.88 8.29 -0.87
N LEU A 82 -8.59 7.17 -0.76
CA LEU A 82 -8.95 6.58 0.52
C LEU A 82 -7.71 6.27 1.37
N LEU A 83 -6.68 5.62 0.79
CA LEU A 83 -5.44 5.29 1.50
C LEU A 83 -4.70 6.55 1.97
N LEU A 84 -4.61 7.58 1.13
CA LEU A 84 -3.98 8.86 1.47
C LEU A 84 -4.67 9.56 2.66
N THR A 85 -5.98 9.37 2.86
CA THR A 85 -6.67 9.93 4.04
C THR A 85 -6.10 9.42 5.37
N LEU A 86 -5.42 8.28 5.41
CA LEU A 86 -4.80 7.77 6.63
C LEU A 86 -3.52 8.50 7.00
N VAL A 87 -2.79 9.03 6.02
CA VAL A 87 -1.43 9.52 6.21
C VAL A 87 -1.30 11.03 6.05
N ASN A 88 -2.25 11.67 5.37
CA ASN A 88 -2.29 13.14 5.27
C ASN A 88 -3.09 13.80 6.42
N ASP A 89 -3.66 13.01 7.33
CA ASP A 89 -4.28 13.46 8.58
C ASP A 89 -3.44 12.95 9.75
N CYS A 90 -2.87 13.85 10.56
CA CYS A 90 -1.95 13.48 11.65
C CYS A 90 -2.57 12.50 12.66
N ASP A 91 -3.83 12.70 13.05
CA ASP A 91 -4.50 11.86 14.05
C ASP A 91 -4.77 10.46 13.52
N LYS A 92 -5.10 10.34 12.23
CA LYS A 92 -5.26 9.05 11.57
C LYS A 92 -3.91 8.38 11.33
N ARG A 93 -2.89 9.15 10.97
CA ARG A 93 -1.54 8.65 10.67
C ARG A 93 -0.91 8.00 11.89
N ASP A 94 -1.01 8.64 13.05
CA ASP A 94 -0.45 8.11 14.29
C ASP A 94 -1.12 6.80 14.72
N LYS A 95 -2.39 6.59 14.35
CA LYS A 95 -3.16 5.38 14.72
C LYS A 95 -3.09 4.26 13.69
N TYR A 96 -3.07 4.60 12.41
CA TYR A 96 -3.28 3.64 11.31
C TYR A 96 -2.21 3.69 10.22
N GLY A 97 -1.30 4.68 10.25
CA GLY A 97 -0.25 4.85 9.24
C GLY A 97 0.62 3.60 9.09
N ASP A 98 0.94 2.93 10.20
CA ASP A 98 1.74 1.69 10.18
C ASP A 98 1.05 0.53 9.42
N VAL A 99 -0.28 0.54 9.26
CA VAL A 99 -0.98 -0.46 8.45
C VAL A 99 -0.74 -0.19 6.97
N LEU A 100 -0.85 1.07 6.54
CA LEU A 100 -0.54 1.47 5.17
C LEU A 100 0.94 1.28 4.84
N VAL A 101 1.84 1.66 5.75
CA VAL A 101 3.29 1.48 5.57
C VAL A 101 3.61 0.02 5.30
N ARG A 102 3.09 -0.90 6.13
CA ARG A 102 3.30 -2.34 5.95
C ARG A 102 2.78 -2.85 4.59
N ALA A 103 1.58 -2.44 4.21
CA ALA A 103 0.99 -2.83 2.93
C ALA A 103 1.82 -2.34 1.73
N VAL A 104 2.18 -1.06 1.73
CA VAL A 104 2.98 -0.44 0.66
C VAL A 104 4.37 -1.04 0.63
N THR A 105 5.05 -1.22 1.77
CA THR A 105 6.37 -1.87 1.82
C THR A 105 6.32 -3.29 1.25
N ARG A 106 5.28 -4.08 1.54
CA ARG A 106 5.11 -5.40 0.90
C ARG A 106 4.97 -5.29 -0.62
N VAL A 107 4.15 -4.36 -1.11
CA VAL A 107 4.04 -4.13 -2.55
C VAL A 107 5.42 -3.79 -3.09
N LEU A 108 6.06 -2.78 -2.53
CA LEU A 108 7.38 -2.35 -2.97
C LEU A 108 8.36 -3.51 -2.97
N GLU A 109 8.48 -4.32 -1.93
CA GLU A 109 9.58 -5.29 -1.78
C GLU A 109 9.31 -6.68 -2.37
N CYS A 110 8.05 -7.07 -2.57
CA CYS A 110 7.68 -8.46 -2.89
C CYS A 110 6.89 -8.64 -4.19
N VAL A 111 6.36 -7.57 -4.79
CA VAL A 111 5.60 -7.64 -6.06
C VAL A 111 6.58 -7.55 -7.23
N GLU A 112 6.37 -8.37 -8.26
CA GLU A 112 7.18 -8.40 -9.48
C GLU A 112 6.51 -7.67 -10.66
N GLU A 113 5.22 -7.37 -10.52
CA GLU A 113 4.43 -6.57 -11.43
C GLU A 113 4.84 -5.09 -11.38
N TRP A 114 5.61 -4.65 -12.37
CA TRP A 114 6.19 -3.30 -12.43
C TRP A 114 5.14 -2.19 -12.52
N ASP A 115 4.05 -2.40 -13.25
CA ASP A 115 2.93 -1.46 -13.31
C ASP A 115 2.32 -1.23 -11.91
N TRP A 116 2.06 -2.30 -11.16
CA TRP A 116 1.54 -2.18 -9.80
C TRP A 116 2.51 -1.46 -8.86
N LEU A 117 3.81 -1.77 -8.95
CA LEU A 117 4.84 -1.07 -8.20
C LEU A 117 4.82 0.43 -8.53
N TYR A 118 4.82 0.77 -9.82
CA TYR A 118 4.84 2.15 -10.30
C TYR A 118 3.63 2.93 -9.81
N TRP A 119 2.43 2.40 -10.00
CA TRP A 119 1.19 3.08 -9.60
C TRP A 119 1.06 3.22 -8.09
N THR A 120 1.57 2.27 -7.32
CA THR A 120 1.62 2.38 -5.86
C THR A 120 2.52 3.54 -5.43
N ILE A 121 3.67 3.74 -6.08
CA ILE A 121 4.55 4.86 -5.78
C ILE A 121 3.87 6.17 -6.16
N VAL A 122 3.39 6.30 -7.40
CA VAL A 122 2.82 7.55 -7.92
C VAL A 122 1.57 7.97 -7.14
N HIS A 123 0.65 7.04 -6.87
CA HIS A 123 -0.66 7.40 -6.31
C HIS A 123 -0.74 7.31 -4.79
N VAL A 124 0.20 6.64 -4.13
CA VAL A 124 0.19 6.51 -2.66
C VAL A 124 1.44 7.14 -2.06
N VAL A 125 2.64 6.70 -2.45
CA VAL A 125 3.87 7.17 -1.79
C VAL A 125 4.12 8.66 -2.10
N ASP A 126 4.10 9.02 -3.37
CA ASP A 126 4.30 10.39 -3.82
C ASP A 126 3.11 11.31 -3.48
N GLY A 127 1.94 10.74 -3.18
CA GLY A 127 0.77 11.48 -2.70
C GLY A 127 0.82 11.90 -1.23
N ILE A 128 1.80 11.42 -0.45
CA ILE A 128 1.94 11.77 0.98
C ILE A 128 2.44 13.20 1.13
N GLU A 129 1.70 14.07 1.82
CA GLU A 129 2.04 15.49 1.95
C GLU A 129 3.30 15.70 2.81
N ASP A 130 3.42 14.98 3.92
CA ASP A 130 4.58 15.05 4.82
C ASP A 130 5.78 14.28 4.25
N ARG A 131 6.63 15.01 3.51
CA ARG A 131 7.82 14.45 2.86
C ARG A 131 8.86 13.93 3.85
N GLY A 132 8.92 14.49 5.06
CA GLY A 132 9.82 14.01 6.11
C GLY A 132 9.42 12.61 6.57
N TRP A 133 8.16 12.44 6.95
CA TRP A 133 7.60 11.16 7.37
C TRP A 133 7.63 10.13 6.23
N MET A 134 7.27 10.52 5.00
CA MET A 134 7.31 9.62 3.85
C MET A 134 8.72 9.06 3.62
N ARG A 135 9.76 9.91 3.63
CA ARG A 135 11.15 9.46 3.49
C ARG A 135 11.59 8.57 4.64
N GLU A 136 11.21 8.90 5.86
CA GLU A 136 11.49 8.08 7.04
C GLU A 136 10.91 6.68 6.90
N ARG A 137 9.67 6.55 6.41
CA ARG A 137 8.96 5.27 6.33
C ARG A 137 9.24 4.45 5.08
N PHE A 138 9.46 5.10 3.93
CA PHE A 138 9.58 4.41 2.63
C PHE A 138 10.95 4.56 1.97
N GLY A 139 11.80 5.47 2.44
CA GLY A 139 13.05 5.81 1.75
C GLY A 139 14.00 4.62 1.54
N ALA A 140 14.07 3.71 2.50
CA ALA A 140 14.87 2.48 2.36
C ALA A 140 14.32 1.55 1.27
N SER A 141 13.01 1.27 1.29
CA SER A 141 12.36 0.40 0.30
C SER A 141 12.39 1.03 -1.11
N LEU A 142 12.27 2.34 -1.23
CA LEU A 142 12.40 3.07 -2.51
C LEU A 142 13.82 2.98 -3.08
N LYS A 143 14.86 3.16 -2.26
CA LYS A 143 16.26 2.99 -2.70
C LYS A 143 16.56 1.55 -3.11
N ALA A 144 16.04 0.58 -2.36
CA ALA A 144 16.15 -0.83 -2.70
C ALA A 144 15.40 -1.15 -4.00
N LEU A 145 14.26 -0.51 -4.25
CA LEU A 145 13.54 -0.60 -5.53
C LEU A 145 14.37 -0.07 -6.68
N GLN A 146 14.92 1.13 -6.56
CA GLN A 146 15.72 1.75 -7.62
C GLN A 146 16.88 0.85 -8.07
N GLY A 147 17.51 0.12 -7.14
CA GLY A 147 18.59 -0.82 -7.44
C GLY A 147 18.18 -2.10 -8.17
N ARG A 148 16.88 -2.42 -8.26
CA ARG A 148 16.37 -3.63 -8.93
C ARG A 148 15.52 -3.37 -10.17
N VAL A 149 15.10 -2.13 -10.43
CA VAL A 149 14.31 -1.82 -11.63
C VAL A 149 15.15 -2.15 -12.87
N PRO A 150 14.68 -3.05 -13.77
CA PRO A 150 15.35 -3.32 -15.03
C PRO A 150 15.45 -2.05 -15.88
N LYS A 151 16.49 -1.97 -16.71
CA LYS A 151 16.71 -0.81 -17.58
C LYS A 151 15.53 -0.53 -18.51
N GLU A 152 14.85 -1.58 -18.98
CA GLU A 152 13.66 -1.48 -19.84
C GLU A 152 12.50 -0.81 -19.11
N GLU A 153 12.21 -1.24 -17.88
CA GLU A 153 11.16 -0.64 -17.05
C GLU A 153 11.49 0.80 -16.62
N GLU A 154 12.78 1.09 -16.38
CA GLU A 154 13.22 2.46 -16.14
C GLU A 154 13.00 3.36 -17.36
N GLU A 155 13.31 2.87 -18.56
CA GLU A 155 13.13 3.64 -19.81
C GLU A 155 11.66 3.83 -20.17
N ASP A 156 10.81 2.84 -19.89
CA ASP A 156 9.38 2.87 -20.22
C ASP A 156 8.56 3.68 -19.21
N TRP A 157 8.87 3.58 -17.91
CA TRP A 157 8.04 4.16 -16.85
C TRP A 157 8.69 5.35 -16.13
N GLY A 158 10.02 5.48 -16.17
CA GLY A 158 10.75 6.54 -15.47
C GLY A 158 10.72 6.41 -13.95
N PHE A 159 10.94 5.19 -13.42
CA PHE A 159 10.96 4.95 -11.97
C PHE A 159 11.96 5.86 -11.23
N GLY A 160 13.14 6.09 -11.79
CA GLY A 160 14.18 6.93 -11.21
C GLY A 160 13.74 8.37 -10.96
N GLU A 161 12.94 8.95 -11.85
CA GLU A 161 12.40 10.31 -11.66
C GLU A 161 11.42 10.35 -10.49
N VAL A 162 10.47 9.41 -10.45
CA VAL A 162 9.45 9.35 -9.40
C VAL A 162 10.07 9.04 -8.03
N ILE A 163 11.00 8.08 -7.98
CA ILE A 163 11.73 7.74 -6.76
C ILE A 163 12.60 8.92 -6.31
N GLY A 164 13.32 9.56 -7.23
CA GLY A 164 14.14 10.74 -6.95
C GLY A 164 13.32 11.89 -6.36
N ARG A 165 12.13 12.17 -6.91
CA ARG A 165 11.18 13.15 -6.36
C ARG A 165 10.75 12.79 -4.94
N CYS A 166 10.43 11.52 -4.69
CA CYS A 166 10.08 11.07 -3.34
C CYS A 166 11.24 11.26 -2.34
N LEU A 167 12.46 10.93 -2.77
CA LEU A 167 13.66 11.04 -1.94
C LEU A 167 14.17 12.48 -1.80
N GLY A 168 13.68 13.42 -2.62
CA GLY A 168 14.15 14.80 -2.67
C GLY A 168 15.49 14.96 -3.40
N GLU A 169 15.80 14.06 -4.33
CA GLU A 169 17.07 14.00 -5.07
C GLU A 169 17.07 14.85 -6.37
N GLY A 170 16.07 15.73 -6.54
CA GLY A 170 15.80 16.43 -7.81
C GLY A 170 15.94 17.95 -7.82
N ASP A 171 16.10 18.61 -6.67
CA ASP A 171 16.36 20.05 -6.62
C ASP A 171 17.72 20.30 -6.00
N GLY A 172 18.70 20.52 -6.87
CA GLY A 172 19.93 21.20 -6.48
C GLY A 172 19.57 22.58 -5.96
N GLU A 173 19.38 22.70 -4.65
CA GLU A 173 19.72 23.93 -3.94
C GLU A 173 21.20 24.21 -4.21
N SER A 174 21.42 24.96 -5.27
CA SER A 174 22.60 25.79 -5.41
C SER A 174 22.56 26.76 -4.23
N GLU A 175 23.21 26.42 -3.12
CA GLU A 175 23.53 27.39 -2.07
C GLU A 175 24.22 28.59 -2.76
N PRO A 176 23.66 29.81 -2.70
CA PRO A 176 24.43 30.98 -3.06
C PRO A 176 25.54 31.15 -2.01
N ARG A 177 26.78 31.11 -2.49
CA ARG A 177 27.98 31.50 -1.74
C ARG A 177 27.90 32.93 -1.23
#